data_AF-A0A1H6ITD0-F1
#
_entry.id   AF-A0A1H6ITD0-F1
#
_cell.length_a   1.000
_cell.length_b   1.000
_cell.length_c   1.000
_cell.angle_alpha   90.00
_cell.angle_beta   90.00
_cell.angle_gamma   90.00
#
_symmetry.space_group_name_H-M   'P 1'
#
loop_
_entity.id
_entity.type
_entity.pdbx_description
1 polymer ?
#
loop_
_entity_poly.entity_id
_entity_poly.type
_entity_poly.pdbx_seq_one_letter_code
_entity_poly.pdbx_strand_id
1 'polypeptide(L)'
;MKKRKISIIVIILIVVISLFLLYKNSYTEFKPLSFDGNSYVSKKISNQEEFKNNLKKVLEYYNEDFKISENGNILIKNKLKSNQELIVNYTKKALDKNWTPNK
;
A
#
# COMPACT_ATOMS: atom_id res chain seq x y z
N MET A 1 12.88 -41.60 -10.88
CA MET A 1 13.54 -40.46 -10.20
C MET A 1 13.23 -39.09 -10.84
N LYS A 2 13.30 -38.93 -12.17
CA LYS A 2 12.97 -37.64 -12.86
C LYS A 2 11.54 -37.13 -12.57
N LYS A 3 10.53 -38.01 -12.63
CA LYS A 3 9.13 -37.65 -12.30
C LYS A 3 8.96 -37.12 -10.86
N ARG A 4 9.60 -37.75 -9.87
CA ARG A 4 9.62 -37.28 -8.47
C ARG A 4 10.28 -35.90 -8.33
N LYS A 5 11.40 -35.66 -9.03
CA LYS A 5 12.07 -34.35 -9.06
C LYS A 5 11.18 -33.25 -9.66
N ILE A 6 10.46 -33.55 -10.75
CA ILE A 6 9.51 -32.62 -11.37
C ILE A 6 8.34 -32.30 -10.43
N SER A 7 7.75 -33.31 -9.78
CA SER A 7 6.69 -33.09 -8.78
C SER A 7 7.15 -32.19 -7.64
N ILE A 8 8.37 -32.37 -7.14
CA ILE A 8 8.94 -31.50 -6.09
C ILE A 8 9.07 -30.05 -6.59
N ILE A 9 9.58 -29.83 -7.80
CA ILE A 9 9.71 -28.47 -8.38
C ILE A 9 8.35 -27.79 -8.51
N VAL A 10 7.32 -28.51 -8.98
CA VAL A 10 5.96 -27.96 -9.11
C VAL A 10 5.38 -27.58 -7.76
N ILE A 11 5.56 -28.43 -6.73
CA ILE A 11 5.11 -28.13 -5.36
C ILE A 11 5.81 -26.87 -4.83
N ILE A 12 7.13 -26.76 -5.01
CA ILE A 12 7.89 -25.58 -4.58
C ILE A 12 7.35 -24.32 -5.29
N LEU A 13 7.09 -24.38 -6.58
CA LEU A 13 6.57 -23.25 -7.34
C LEU A 13 5.19 -22.79 -6.81
N ILE A 14 4.29 -23.75 -6.52
CA ILE A 14 2.97 -23.45 -5.94
C ILE A 14 3.12 -22.77 -4.57
N VAL A 15 4.03 -23.27 -3.72
CA VAL A 15 4.29 -22.68 -2.40
C VAL A 15 4.82 -21.24 -2.55
N VAL A 16 5.77 -21.00 -3.45
CA VAL A 16 6.32 -19.65 -3.69
C VAL A 16 5.24 -18.69 -4.18
N ILE A 17 4.42 -19.10 -5.14
CA ILE A 17 3.30 -18.27 -5.64
C ILE A 17 2.31 -17.97 -4.52
N SER A 18 1.96 -18.98 -3.72
CA SER A 18 1.03 -18.82 -2.59
C SER A 18 1.57 -17.83 -1.56
N LEU A 19 2.83 -17.95 -1.16
CA LEU A 19 3.50 -17.02 -0.26
C LEU A 19 3.55 -15.60 -0.82
N PHE A 20 3.82 -15.45 -2.12
CA PHE A 20 3.85 -14.15 -2.79
C PHE A 20 2.47 -13.46 -2.78
N LEU A 21 1.40 -14.22 -3.05
CA LEU A 21 0.03 -13.70 -3.00
C LEU A 21 -0.36 -13.30 -1.57
N LEU A 22 -0.02 -14.12 -0.57
CA LEU A 22 -0.24 -13.80 0.84
C LEU A 22 0.51 -12.53 1.24
N TYR A 23 1.77 -12.38 0.82
CA TYR A 23 2.56 -11.19 1.09
C TYR A 23 1.93 -9.93 0.48
N LYS A 24 1.48 -9.98 -0.79
CA LYS A 24 0.85 -8.82 -1.44
C LYS A 24 -0.47 -8.41 -0.79
N ASN A 25 -1.20 -9.35 -0.21
CA ASN A 25 -2.49 -9.10 0.43
C ASN A 25 -2.37 -8.81 1.94
N SER A 26 -1.18 -8.94 2.52
CA SER A 26 -0.96 -8.56 3.92
C SER A 26 -0.92 -7.04 4.08
N TYR A 27 -1.25 -6.60 5.28
CA TYR A 27 -1.41 -5.19 5.62
C TYR A 27 -0.12 -4.63 6.23
N THR A 28 0.18 -3.38 5.92
CA THR A 28 1.36 -2.64 6.40
C THR A 28 1.00 -1.17 6.56
N GLU A 29 1.70 -0.45 7.44
CA GLU A 29 1.43 0.97 7.65
C GLU A 29 1.66 1.80 6.40
N PHE A 30 0.72 2.72 6.12
CA PHE A 30 0.87 3.71 5.07
C PHE A 30 2.00 4.67 5.45
N LYS A 31 3.01 4.74 4.59
CA LYS A 31 4.14 5.67 4.74
C LYS A 31 4.04 6.75 3.68
N PRO A 32 3.81 8.02 4.06
CA PRO A 32 3.71 9.12 3.10
C PRO A 32 5.01 9.29 2.31
N LEU A 33 4.89 9.45 1.00
CA LEU A 33 6.03 9.66 0.10
C LEU A 33 5.85 10.96 -0.70
N SER A 34 6.97 11.52 -1.12
CA SER A 34 7.07 12.52 -2.18
C SER A 34 8.11 12.11 -3.21
N PHE A 35 7.97 12.62 -4.43
CA PHE A 35 8.98 12.50 -5.47
C PHE A 35 9.73 13.83 -5.58
N ASP A 36 11.05 13.79 -5.44
CA ASP A 36 11.92 14.98 -5.47
C ASP A 36 12.43 15.33 -6.88
N GLY A 37 12.06 14.53 -7.89
CA GLY A 37 12.57 14.63 -9.26
C GLY A 37 13.46 13.45 -9.66
N ASN A 38 14.15 12.83 -8.69
CA ASN A 38 15.04 11.70 -8.91
C ASN A 38 14.57 10.44 -8.17
N SER A 39 14.00 10.59 -6.98
CA SER A 39 13.71 9.47 -6.09
C SER A 39 12.45 9.69 -5.23
N TYR A 40 11.92 8.57 -4.74
CA TYR A 40 10.83 8.56 -3.77
C TYR A 40 11.38 8.66 -2.36
N VAL A 41 11.04 9.75 -1.66
CA VAL A 41 11.52 10.04 -0.31
C VAL A 41 10.36 10.09 0.68
N SER A 42 10.63 9.69 1.92
CA SER A 42 9.65 9.76 3.01
C SER A 42 9.27 11.21 3.29
N LYS A 43 7.97 11.49 3.35
CA LYS A 43 7.46 12.84 3.62
C LYS A 43 7.02 12.95 5.08
N LYS A 44 7.60 13.91 5.81
CA LYS A 44 7.13 14.27 7.15
C LYS A 44 5.82 15.05 7.05
N ILE A 45 4.81 14.63 7.81
CA ILE A 45 3.50 15.26 7.85
C ILE A 45 3.37 16.02 9.17
N SER A 46 3.08 17.32 9.08
CA SER A 46 2.97 18.22 10.25
C SER A 46 1.68 17.97 11.05
N ASN A 47 0.52 17.90 10.37
CA ASN A 47 -0.76 17.56 11.00
C ASN A 47 -1.16 16.11 10.67
N GLN A 48 -0.73 15.19 11.52
CA GLN A 48 -0.95 13.75 11.31
C GLN A 48 -2.43 13.36 11.36
N GLU A 49 -3.23 14.01 12.21
CA GLU A 49 -4.63 13.66 12.41
C GLU A 49 -5.48 14.08 11.20
N GLU A 50 -5.36 15.33 10.76
CA GLU A 50 -6.02 15.85 9.56
C GLU A 50 -5.62 15.03 8.33
N PHE A 51 -4.33 14.74 8.18
CA PHE A 51 -3.82 13.92 7.09
C PHE A 51 -4.43 12.51 7.10
N LYS A 52 -4.48 11.84 8.25
CA LYS A 52 -5.10 10.50 8.36
C LYS A 52 -6.58 10.55 7.96
N ASN A 53 -7.32 11.55 8.42
CA ASN A 53 -8.73 11.70 8.08
C ASN A 53 -8.95 11.94 6.58
N ASN A 54 -8.13 12.77 5.96
CA ASN A 54 -8.19 12.99 4.51
C ASN A 54 -7.73 11.76 3.71
N LEU A 55 -6.69 11.07 4.19
CA LEU A 55 -6.19 9.86 3.55
C LEU A 55 -7.24 8.74 3.53
N LYS A 56 -8.04 8.58 4.59
CA LYS A 56 -9.19 7.65 4.58
C LYS A 56 -10.14 7.95 3.40
N LYS A 57 -10.53 9.22 3.25
CA LYS A 57 -11.42 9.65 2.15
C LYS A 57 -10.81 9.38 0.77
N VAL A 58 -9.50 9.60 0.62
CA VAL A 58 -8.77 9.31 -0.64
C VAL A 58 -8.81 7.81 -0.93
N LEU A 59 -8.49 6.97 0.05
CA LEU A 59 -8.49 5.52 -0.12
C LEU A 59 -9.90 4.99 -0.43
N GLU A 60 -10.92 5.50 0.26
CA GLU A 60 -12.34 5.19 -0.01
C GLU A 60 -12.75 5.58 -1.43
N TYR A 61 -12.36 6.78 -1.90
CA TYR A 61 -12.68 7.25 -3.24
C TYR A 61 -12.10 6.35 -4.34
N TYR A 62 -10.88 5.86 -4.14
CA TYR A 62 -10.22 4.93 -5.08
C TYR A 62 -10.57 3.45 -4.83
N ASN A 63 -11.49 3.15 -3.90
CA ASN A 63 -11.87 1.79 -3.49
C ASN A 63 -10.66 0.93 -3.07
N GLU A 64 -9.70 1.55 -2.38
CA GLU A 64 -8.53 0.86 -1.86
C GLU A 64 -8.86 0.19 -0.52
N ASP A 65 -8.47 -1.07 -0.36
CA ASP A 65 -8.64 -1.78 0.90
C ASP A 65 -7.67 -1.24 1.96
N PHE A 66 -8.21 -0.75 3.07
CA PHE A 66 -7.44 -0.31 4.23
C PHE A 66 -8.04 -0.77 5.55
N LYS A 67 -7.21 -0.77 6.60
CA LYS A 67 -7.60 -1.06 7.98
C LYS A 67 -7.04 0.02 8.90
N ILE A 68 -7.62 0.15 10.09
CA ILE A 68 -7.08 1.00 11.15
C ILE A 68 -6.44 0.09 12.19
N SER A 69 -5.17 0.35 12.53
CA SER A 69 -4.49 -0.36 13.61
C SER A 69 -5.01 0.08 14.98
N GLU A 70 -4.69 -0.68 16.03
CA GLU A 70 -5.02 -0.33 17.42
C GLU A 70 -4.44 1.05 17.82
N ASN A 71 -3.31 1.43 17.23
CA ASN A 71 -2.66 2.74 17.44
C ASN A 71 -3.24 3.86 16.54
N GLY A 72 -4.33 3.60 15.82
CA GLY A 72 -4.95 4.56 14.91
C GLY A 72 -4.15 4.85 13.64
N ASN A 73 -3.23 3.98 13.23
CA ASN A 73 -2.51 4.10 11.97
C ASN A 73 -3.29 3.46 10.83
N ILE A 74 -3.19 4.03 9.63
CA ILE A 74 -3.83 3.48 8.44
C ILE A 74 -2.93 2.40 7.88
N LEU A 75 -3.46 1.18 7.79
CA LEU A 75 -2.81 0.03 7.20
C LEU A 75 -3.36 -0.18 5.79
N ILE A 76 -2.48 -0.35 4.81
CA ILE A 76 -2.81 -0.66 3.42
C ILE A 76 -2.22 -2.01 3.02
N LYS A 77 -2.73 -2.59 1.93
CA LYS A 77 -2.14 -3.81 1.37
C LYS A 77 -0.73 -3.54 0.82
N ASN A 78 0.17 -4.52 0.97
CA ASN A 78 1.52 -4.44 0.38
C ASN A 78 1.48 -4.23 -1.15
N LYS A 79 0.44 -4.73 -1.84
CA LYS A 79 0.19 -4.46 -3.26
C LYS A 79 0.12 -2.95 -3.56
N LEU A 80 -0.56 -2.17 -2.71
CA LEU A 80 -0.64 -0.72 -2.88
C LEU A 80 0.69 -0.07 -2.50
N LYS A 81 1.29 -0.47 -1.38
CA LYS A 81 2.61 0.02 -0.95
C LYS A 81 3.69 -0.14 -2.02
N SER A 82 3.68 -1.24 -2.78
CA SER A 82 4.67 -1.47 -3.83
C SER A 82 4.56 -0.49 -5.01
N ASN A 83 3.43 0.21 -5.14
CA ASN A 83 3.25 1.25 -6.15
C ASN A 83 3.55 2.63 -5.54
N GLN A 84 4.82 3.03 -5.55
CA GLN A 84 5.28 4.29 -4.95
C GLN A 84 4.63 5.52 -5.58
N GLU A 85 4.31 5.49 -6.87
CA GLU A 85 3.63 6.57 -7.57
C GLU A 85 2.23 6.80 -6.98
N LEU A 86 1.45 5.74 -6.75
CA LEU A 86 0.15 5.84 -6.08
C LEU A 86 0.28 6.36 -4.66
N ILE A 87 1.29 5.91 -3.90
CA ILE A 87 1.53 6.42 -2.55
C ILE A 87 1.82 7.93 -2.57
N VAL A 88 2.63 8.42 -3.52
CA VAL A 88 2.87 9.86 -3.68
C VAL A 88 1.58 10.59 -4.06
N ASN A 89 0.81 10.05 -5.00
CA ASN A 89 -0.45 10.65 -5.46
C ASN A 89 -1.44 10.78 -4.30
N TYR A 90 -1.67 9.70 -3.55
CA TYR A 90 -2.57 9.69 -2.40
C TYR A 90 -2.06 10.59 -1.28
N THR A 91 -0.75 10.64 -1.05
CA THR A 91 -0.13 11.59 -0.11
C THR A 91 -0.40 13.03 -0.52
N LYS A 92 -0.26 13.38 -1.80
CA LYS A 92 -0.55 14.73 -2.32
C LYS A 92 -2.02 15.09 -2.14
N LYS A 93 -2.95 14.19 -2.50
CA LYS A 93 -4.40 14.41 -2.35
C LYS A 93 -4.82 14.56 -0.89
N ALA A 94 -4.28 13.74 0.01
CA ALA A 94 -4.58 13.83 1.43
C ALA A 94 -4.04 15.11 2.10
N LEU A 95 -2.99 15.71 1.53
CA LEU A 95 -2.44 17.00 1.97
C LEU A 95 -3.14 18.22 1.34
N ASP A 96 -3.85 18.03 0.24
CA ASP A 96 -4.56 19.10 -0.43
C ASP A 96 -5.89 19.37 0.29
N LYS A 97 -5.97 20.53 0.95
CA LYS A 97 -7.16 20.96 1.71
C LYS A 97 -8.40 21.15 0.83
N ASN A 98 -8.20 21.42 -0.46
CA ASN A 98 -9.27 21.62 -1.41
C ASN A 98 -9.63 20.34 -2.17
N TRP A 99 -8.97 19.22 -1.85
CA TRP A 99 -9.29 17.96 -2.49
C TRP A 99 -10.67 17.48 -2.02
N THR A 100 -11.64 17.60 -2.92
CA THR A 100 -12.97 17.02 -2.75
C THR A 100 -13.15 15.86 -3.73
N PRO A 101 -13.69 14.72 -3.28
CA PRO A 101 -14.05 13.64 -4.18
C PRO A 101 -15.23 14.10 -5.05
N ASN A 102 -14.96 14.55 -6.28
CA ASN A 102 -16.01 14.71 -7.28
C ASN A 102 -16.26 13.32 -7.90
N LYS A 103 -17.48 12.81 -7.71
CA LYS A 103 -17.95 11.55 -8.31
C LYS A 103 -18.50 11.81 -9.71
#